data_AF-A0A526YEI9-F1
#
_entry.id   AF-A0A526YEI9-F1
#
_cell.length_a   1.000
_cell.length_b   1.000
_cell.length_c   1.000
_cell.angle_alpha   90.00
_cell.angle_beta   90.00
_cell.angle_gamma   90.00
#
_symmetry.space_group_name_H-M   'P 1'
#
loop_
_entity.id
_entity.type
_entity.pdbx_description
1 polymer ?
#
loop_
_entity_poly.entity_id
_entity_poly.type
_entity_poly.pdbx_seq_one_letter_code
_entity_poly.pdbx_strand_id
1 'polypeptide(L)'
;MSAATVEPAAQEPFNRRTLFWGIFASLLAAAGFFLLSTYAPDFRQPGNGSATPLSKSGVGYAGLAEWLRLTGEPPAMARTEDDLGTDMLLIVTISPESDPAALDRILELR
;
A
#
# COMPACT_ATOMS: atom_id res chain seq x y z
N MET A 1 43.36 -33.16 47.62
CA MET A 1 41.99 -33.38 47.10
C MET A 1 41.73 -32.31 46.05
N SER A 2 41.89 -32.64 44.75
CA SER A 2 41.64 -31.68 43.66
C SER A 2 40.16 -31.60 43.39
N ALA A 3 39.57 -30.42 43.57
CA ALA A 3 38.22 -30.12 43.12
C ALA A 3 38.25 -29.91 41.60
N ALA A 4 37.53 -30.76 40.85
CA ALA A 4 37.31 -30.56 39.43
C ALA A 4 36.35 -29.38 39.25
N THR A 5 36.82 -28.33 38.57
CA THR A 5 35.98 -27.22 38.09
C THR A 5 35.07 -27.77 37.00
N VAL A 6 33.77 -27.85 37.29
CA VAL A 6 32.75 -28.15 36.28
C VAL A 6 32.53 -26.86 35.49
N GLU A 7 33.00 -26.81 34.24
CA GLU A 7 32.61 -25.74 33.32
C GLU A 7 31.09 -25.82 33.08
N PRO A 8 30.34 -24.71 33.22
CA PRO A 8 28.94 -24.70 32.87
C PRO A 8 28.83 -24.94 31.35
N ALA A 9 28.11 -25.99 30.95
CA ALA A 9 27.78 -26.23 29.56
C ALA A 9 27.18 -24.94 28.97
N ALA A 10 27.80 -24.42 27.91
CA ALA A 10 27.36 -23.20 27.24
C ALA A 10 25.94 -23.40 26.70
N GLN A 11 24.95 -22.99 27.48
CA GLN A 11 23.56 -22.95 27.07
C GLN A 11 23.45 -21.92 25.94
N GLU A 12 23.21 -22.37 24.70
CA GLU A 12 23.04 -21.45 23.60
C GLU A 12 21.84 -20.54 23.87
N PRO A 13 22.02 -19.20 23.92
CA PRO A 13 20.96 -18.29 24.32
C PRO A 13 19.80 -18.24 23.31
N PHE A 14 20.02 -18.73 22.09
CA PHE A 14 19.02 -18.71 21.01
C PHE A 14 18.93 -20.06 20.31
N ASN A 15 17.71 -20.44 19.94
CA ASN A 15 17.48 -21.59 19.07
C ASN A 15 17.92 -21.27 17.64
N ARG A 16 18.93 -21.99 17.14
CA ARG A 16 19.49 -21.83 15.78
C ARG A 16 18.43 -21.92 14.68
N ARG A 17 17.41 -22.76 14.86
CA ARG A 17 16.31 -22.94 13.88
C ARG A 17 15.45 -21.69 13.79
N THR A 18 15.12 -21.08 14.92
CA THR A 18 14.36 -19.84 14.98
C THR A 18 15.14 -18.69 14.36
N LEU A 19 16.45 -18.60 14.68
CA LEU A 19 17.34 -17.60 14.09
C LEU A 19 17.38 -17.72 12.56
N PHE A 20 17.56 -18.93 12.04
CA PHE A 20 17.57 -19.19 10.60
C PHE A 20 16.27 -18.74 9.94
N TRP A 21 15.11 -19.13 10.50
CA TRP A 21 13.82 -18.73 9.93
C TRP A 21 13.58 -17.23 10.01
N GLY A 22 14.02 -16.56 11.07
CA GLY A 22 13.95 -15.11 11.18
C GLY A 22 14.76 -14.41 10.07
N ILE A 23 16.02 -14.80 9.90
CA ILE A 23 16.89 -14.24 8.85
C ILE A 23 16.32 -14.53 7.47
N PHE A 24 15.89 -15.77 7.21
CA PHE A 24 15.31 -16.16 5.94
C PHE A 24 14.06 -15.36 5.60
N ALA A 25 13.14 -15.20 6.57
CA ALA A 25 11.93 -14.41 6.38
C ALA A 25 12.26 -12.93 6.08
N SER A 26 13.24 -12.35 6.77
CA SER A 26 13.70 -10.98 6.50
C SER A 26 14.29 -10.83 5.10
N LEU A 27 15.13 -11.77 4.66
CA LEU A 27 15.70 -11.77 3.31
C LEU A 27 14.63 -11.93 2.24
N LEU A 28 13.67 -12.83 2.45
CA LEU A 28 12.56 -13.07 1.53
C LEU A 28 11.66 -11.83 1.41
N ALA A 29 11.32 -11.21 2.54
CA ALA A 29 10.53 -9.97 2.57
C ALA A 29 11.25 -8.82 1.84
N ALA A 30 12.56 -8.67 2.08
CA ALA A 30 13.37 -7.67 1.40
C ALA A 30 13.43 -7.93 -0.12
N ALA A 31 13.66 -9.17 -0.54
CA ALA A 31 13.67 -9.54 -1.95
C ALA A 31 12.32 -9.24 -2.64
N GLY A 32 11.21 -9.58 -1.98
CA GLY A 32 9.87 -9.24 -2.46
C GLY A 32 9.66 -7.73 -2.57
N PHE A 33 10.09 -6.96 -1.56
CA PHE A 33 10.02 -5.50 -1.58
C PHE A 33 10.83 -4.89 -2.73
N PHE A 34 12.05 -5.38 -2.99
CA PHE A 34 12.88 -4.89 -4.11
C PHE A 34 12.29 -5.26 -5.47
N LEU A 35 11.71 -6.45 -5.60
CA LEU A 35 11.05 -6.89 -6.82
C LEU A 35 9.85 -5.99 -7.13
N LEU A 36 8.95 -5.80 -6.15
CA LEU A 36 7.81 -4.89 -6.29
C LEU A 36 8.27 -3.45 -6.54
N SER A 37 9.32 -2.99 -5.85
CA SER A 37 9.88 -1.66 -6.08
C SER A 37 10.34 -1.44 -7.53
N THR A 38 10.89 -2.47 -8.18
CA THR A 38 11.40 -2.37 -9.54
C THR A 38 10.29 -2.34 -10.58
N TYR A 39 9.27 -3.20 -10.41
CA TYR A 39 8.22 -3.40 -11.42
C TYR A 39 6.90 -2.68 -11.10
N ALA A 40 6.74 -2.19 -9.88
CA ALA A 40 5.59 -1.43 -9.42
C ALA A 40 6.05 -0.32 -8.45
N PRO A 41 6.80 0.67 -8.98
CA PRO A 41 7.36 1.76 -8.18
C PRO A 41 6.29 2.55 -7.42
N ASP A 42 5.05 2.52 -7.89
CA ASP A 42 3.89 3.15 -7.26
C ASP A 42 3.63 2.66 -5.82
N PHE A 43 4.10 1.45 -5.46
CA PHE A 43 4.00 0.95 -4.08
C PHE A 43 4.99 1.60 -3.10
N ARG A 44 6.00 2.34 -3.59
CA ARG A 44 6.99 3.03 -2.73
C ARG A 44 6.41 4.25 -2.03
N GLN A 45 5.43 4.91 -2.65
CA GLN A 45 4.60 5.89 -1.96
C GLN A 45 3.45 5.11 -1.31
N PRO A 46 3.47 4.87 0.02
CA PRO A 46 2.23 4.52 0.69
C PRO A 46 1.24 5.65 0.39
N GLY A 47 0.18 5.35 -0.37
CA GLY A 47 -0.86 6.30 -0.72
C GLY A 47 -1.23 7.08 0.54
N ASN A 48 -0.83 8.34 0.55
CA ASN A 48 -0.57 9.14 1.74
C ASN A 48 -1.89 9.60 2.35
N GLY A 49 -2.73 8.66 2.81
CA GLY A 49 -4.09 8.90 3.29
C GLY A 49 -4.87 9.90 2.42
N SER A 50 -4.51 10.00 1.14
CA SER A 50 -4.79 11.17 0.31
C SER A 50 -6.26 11.16 -0.09
N ALA A 51 -6.65 12.11 -0.94
CA ALA A 51 -7.99 12.16 -1.50
C ALA A 51 -8.28 10.88 -2.30
N THR A 52 -8.84 9.88 -1.62
CA THR A 52 -9.12 8.52 -2.11
C THR A 52 -10.46 8.05 -1.54
N PRO A 53 -11.13 7.07 -2.19
CA PRO A 53 -12.40 6.54 -1.71
C PRO A 53 -12.23 5.64 -0.48
N LEU A 54 -11.00 5.38 -0.02
CA LEU A 54 -10.69 4.55 1.14
C LEU A 54 -10.20 5.38 2.35
N SER A 55 -9.82 6.64 2.13
CA SER A 55 -9.33 7.51 3.20
C SER A 55 -10.46 8.09 4.04
N LYS A 56 -10.41 7.80 5.35
CA LYS A 56 -11.32 8.35 6.39
C LYS A 56 -10.82 9.67 6.99
N SER A 57 -9.75 10.25 6.45
CA SER A 57 -9.24 11.56 6.88
C SER A 57 -10.11 12.69 6.33
N GLY A 58 -9.92 13.92 6.82
CA GLY A 58 -10.64 15.10 6.31
C GLY A 58 -10.32 15.47 4.86
N VAL A 59 -9.27 14.89 4.26
CA VAL A 59 -8.89 15.10 2.85
C VAL A 59 -9.42 13.97 1.95
N GLY A 60 -9.89 12.87 2.53
CA GLY A 60 -10.47 11.73 1.82
C GLY A 60 -11.96 11.90 1.51
N TYR A 61 -12.52 10.96 0.73
CA TYR A 61 -13.95 10.91 0.42
C TYR A 61 -14.56 9.52 0.65
N ALA A 62 -13.99 8.74 1.57
CA ALA A 62 -14.52 7.40 1.90
C ALA A 62 -15.96 7.42 2.43
N GLY A 63 -16.37 8.50 3.13
CA GLY A 63 -17.75 8.65 3.58
C GLY A 63 -18.74 8.75 2.42
N LEU A 64 -18.38 9.46 1.35
CA LEU A 64 -19.21 9.59 0.15
C LEU A 64 -19.28 8.26 -0.62
N ALA A 65 -18.14 7.60 -0.79
CA ALA A 65 -18.06 6.29 -1.43
C ALA A 65 -18.91 5.23 -0.67
N GLU A 66 -18.83 5.25 0.66
CA GLU A 66 -19.61 4.36 1.51
C GLU A 66 -21.10 4.69 1.48
N TRP A 67 -21.47 5.97 1.46
CA TRP A 67 -22.87 6.39 1.33
C TRP A 67 -23.49 5.89 0.03
N LEU A 68 -22.84 6.10 -1.12
CA LEU A 68 -23.28 5.63 -2.43
C LEU A 68 -23.49 4.10 -2.45
N ARG A 69 -22.53 3.37 -1.87
CA ARG A 69 -22.63 1.91 -1.71
C ARG A 69 -23.87 1.51 -0.91
N LEU A 70 -24.17 2.22 0.18
CA LEU A 70 -25.32 1.93 1.04
C LEU A 70 -26.66 2.35 0.42
N THR A 71 -26.67 3.34 -0.47
CA THR A 71 -27.88 3.79 -1.18
C THR A 71 -28.17 3.02 -2.48
N GLY A 72 -27.32 2.04 -2.83
CA GLY A 72 -27.57 1.11 -3.93
C GLY A 72 -26.81 1.40 -5.23
N GLU A 73 -25.97 2.43 -5.25
CA GLU A 73 -25.11 2.76 -6.40
C GLU A 73 -23.64 2.59 -6.00
N PRO A 74 -23.03 1.41 -6.18
CA PRO A 74 -21.63 1.24 -5.83
C PRO A 74 -20.76 2.18 -6.68
N PRO A 75 -19.86 2.97 -6.06
CA PRO A 75 -19.01 3.89 -6.80
C PRO A 75 -18.07 3.14 -7.74
N ALA A 76 -17.93 3.61 -8.97
CA ALA A 76 -16.98 3.10 -9.94
C ALA A 76 -15.66 3.87 -9.89
N MET A 77 -14.55 3.18 -10.17
CA MET A 77 -13.25 3.85 -10.39
C MET A 77 -12.96 3.84 -11.88
N ALA A 78 -12.83 5.02 -12.48
CA ALA A 78 -12.33 5.17 -13.84
C ALA A 78 -10.87 4.72 -13.90
N ARG A 79 -10.57 3.79 -14.81
CA ARG A 79 -9.22 3.26 -15.06
C ARG A 79 -8.73 3.54 -16.48
N THR A 80 -9.66 3.86 -17.36
CA THR A 80 -9.45 4.12 -18.79
C THR A 80 -10.19 5.38 -19.20
N GLU A 81 -9.82 5.96 -20.34
CA GLU A 81 -10.51 7.12 -20.91
C GLU A 81 -11.96 6.79 -21.27
N ASP A 82 -12.25 5.55 -21.67
CA ASP A 82 -13.61 5.08 -21.96
C ASP A 82 -14.53 5.18 -20.73
N ASP A 83 -13.99 4.98 -19.53
CA ASP A 83 -14.75 5.12 -18.27
C ASP A 83 -15.19 6.58 -18.02
N LEU A 84 -14.48 7.54 -18.62
CA LEU A 84 -14.75 8.97 -18.51
C LEU A 84 -15.92 9.43 -19.39
N GLY A 85 -16.46 8.59 -20.27
CA GLY A 85 -17.66 8.93 -21.06
C GLY A 85 -18.98 8.68 -20.31
N THR A 86 -18.93 8.21 -19.07
CA THR A 86 -20.13 7.85 -18.28
C THR A 86 -20.84 9.07 -17.71
N ASP A 87 -22.18 9.09 -17.79
CA ASP A 87 -23.09 10.08 -17.18
C ASP A 87 -23.17 9.94 -15.64
N MET A 88 -22.01 9.96 -14.98
CA MET A 88 -21.88 9.85 -13.52
C MET A 88 -21.05 11.01 -12.97
N LEU A 89 -21.27 11.35 -11.70
CA LEU A 89 -20.43 12.31 -10.98
C LEU A 89 -18.97 11.81 -10.99
N LEU A 90 -18.07 12.60 -11.58
CA LEU A 90 -16.62 12.36 -11.50
C LEU A 90 -16.03 13.09 -10.29
N ILE A 91 -15.26 12.37 -9.49
CA ILE A 91 -14.40 12.98 -8.48
C ILE A 91 -12.96 12.86 -8.97
N VAL A 92 -12.37 13.99 -9.35
CA VAL A 92 -10.97 14.08 -9.76
C VAL A 92 -10.17 14.66 -8.59
N THR A 93 -9.11 13.97 -8.19
CA THR A 93 -8.25 14.42 -7.09
C THR A 93 -6.95 14.97 -7.64
N ILE A 94 -6.70 16.25 -7.39
CA ILE A 94 -5.54 16.98 -7.91
C ILE A 94 -4.48 17.08 -6.80
N SER A 95 -3.25 16.79 -7.16
CA SER A 95 -2.05 16.97 -6.32
C SER A 95 -1.04 17.87 -7.02
N PRO A 96 -0.08 18.48 -6.30
CA PRO A 96 0.92 19.38 -6.91
C PRO A 96 1.70 18.76 -8.08
N GLU A 97 1.87 17.43 -8.06
CA GLU A 97 2.61 16.68 -9.09
C GLU A 97 1.72 16.21 -10.25
N SER A 98 0.44 16.60 -10.27
CA SER A 98 -0.51 16.13 -11.30
C SER A 98 -0.25 16.80 -12.63
N ASP A 99 -0.33 16.04 -13.72
CA ASP A 99 -0.21 16.55 -15.09
C ASP A 99 -1.40 17.45 -15.45
N PRO A 100 -1.20 18.76 -15.70
CA PRO A 100 -2.28 19.66 -16.12
C PRO A 100 -2.93 19.23 -17.44
N ALA A 101 -2.16 18.68 -18.37
CA ALA A 101 -2.69 18.25 -19.67
C ALA A 101 -3.58 16.99 -19.54
N ALA A 102 -3.41 16.19 -18.49
CA ALA A 102 -4.34 15.10 -18.20
C ALA A 102 -5.69 15.63 -17.70
N LEU A 103 -5.70 16.72 -16.92
CA LEU A 103 -6.94 17.36 -16.48
C LEU A 103 -7.71 17.96 -17.67
N ASP A 104 -7.02 18.65 -18.58
CA ASP A 104 -7.63 19.19 -19.79
C ASP A 104 -8.31 18.09 -20.62
N ARG A 105 -7.63 16.94 -20.79
CA ARG A 105 -8.21 15.77 -21.47
C ARG A 105 -9.45 15.22 -20.78
N ILE A 106 -9.46 15.14 -19.44
CA ILE A 106 -10.64 14.71 -18.70
C ILE A 106 -11.82 15.67 -18.95
N LEU A 107 -11.56 16.97 -19.03
CA LEU A 107 -12.58 17.99 -19.31
C LEU A 107 -13.10 17.92 -20.76
N GLU A 108 -12.29 17.51 -21.73
CA GLU A 108 -12.73 17.32 -23.12
C GLU A 108 -13.62 16.08 -23.30
N LEU A 109 -13.42 15.04 -22.48
CA LEU A 109 -14.16 13.78 -22.54
C LEU A 109 -15.48 13.80 -21.74
N ARG A 110 -15.73 14.85 -20.95
CA ARG A 110 -16.89 15.04 -20.07
C ARG A 110 -17.83 16.11 -20.60
#